data_AF-A0A8G2BLS5-F1
#
_entry.id   AF-A0A8G2BLS5-F1
#
_cell.length_a   1.000
_cell.length_b   1.000
_cell.length_c   1.000
_cell.angle_alpha   90.00
_cell.angle_beta   90.00
_cell.angle_gamma   90.00
#
_symmetry.space_group_name_H-M   'P 1'
#
loop_
_entity.id
_entity.type
_entity.pdbx_description
1 polymer ?
#
loop_
_entity_poly.entity_id
_entity_poly.type
_entity_poly.pdbx_seq_one_letter_code
_entity_poly.pdbx_strand_id
1 'polypeptide(L)'
;MMTTVAEPNASFLHTVSNQLLELVSRVEDDVALYADSRVGPTGGGFVIYYLTDENGEPLKDVTVADLGSSLADIVETRGFQQLQEHCEMRNLKVRIDEHFYASDPRPTKIYRVIIDGWQMGSPI
;
A
#
# COMPACT_ATOMS: atom_id res chain seq x y z
N MET A 1 19.24 -11.26 -29.04
CA MET A 1 18.59 -9.98 -28.75
C MET A 1 18.82 -9.70 -27.27
N MET A 2 19.60 -8.68 -26.94
CA MET A 2 19.77 -8.24 -25.55
C MET A 2 18.61 -7.29 -25.24
N THR A 3 17.66 -7.75 -24.44
CA THR A 3 16.63 -6.89 -23.86
C THR A 3 17.36 -5.98 -22.87
N THR A 4 17.50 -4.70 -23.20
CA THR A 4 17.88 -3.68 -22.21
C THR A 4 16.79 -3.68 -21.16
N VAL A 5 17.09 -4.23 -19.97
CA VAL A 5 16.23 -4.06 -18.80
C VAL A 5 16.21 -2.56 -18.52
N ALA A 6 15.05 -1.93 -18.65
CA ALA A 6 14.91 -0.52 -18.30
C ALA A 6 15.32 -0.36 -16.83
N GLU A 7 16.20 0.58 -16.53
CA GLU A 7 16.57 0.85 -15.15
C GLU A 7 15.36 1.42 -14.40
N PRO A 8 15.11 0.99 -13.15
CA PRO A 8 14.00 1.50 -12.36
C PRO A 8 14.04 3.02 -12.25
N ASN A 9 12.91 3.69 -12.51
CA ASN A 9 12.83 5.12 -12.37
C ASN A 9 12.93 5.53 -10.89
N ALA A 10 14.10 6.02 -10.48
CA ALA A 10 14.39 6.40 -9.10
C ALA A 10 13.49 7.54 -8.58
N SER A 11 13.08 8.48 -9.44
CA SER A 11 12.20 9.59 -9.05
C SER A 11 10.80 9.09 -8.73
N PHE A 12 10.31 8.15 -9.53
CA PHE A 12 9.04 7.46 -9.29
C PHE A 12 9.08 6.69 -7.96
N LEU A 13 10.09 5.84 -7.76
CA LEU A 13 10.23 5.05 -6.52
C LEU A 13 10.38 5.93 -5.28
N HIS A 14 11.08 7.06 -5.38
CA HIS A 14 11.17 8.04 -4.30
C HIS A 14 9.79 8.64 -3.95
N THR A 15 8.97 8.94 -4.95
CA THR A 15 7.60 9.46 -4.75
C THR A 15 6.71 8.44 -4.05
N VAL A 16 6.73 7.19 -4.52
CA VAL A 16 5.96 6.10 -3.88
C VAL A 16 6.47 5.85 -2.45
N SER A 17 7.79 5.85 -2.25
CA SER A 17 8.38 5.72 -0.91
C SER A 17 7.88 6.81 0.04
N ASN A 18 7.75 8.07 -0.42
CA ASN A 18 7.23 9.15 0.42
C ASN A 18 5.76 8.95 0.77
N GLN A 19 4.92 8.53 -0.19
CA GLN A 19 3.53 8.20 0.09
C GLN A 19 3.41 7.11 1.17
N LEU A 20 4.25 6.07 1.10
CA LEU A 20 4.28 4.99 2.08
C LEU A 20 4.75 5.47 3.47
N LEU A 21 5.71 6.40 3.53
CA LEU A 21 6.13 7.03 4.78
C LEU A 21 5.01 7.87 5.40
N GLU A 22 4.22 8.57 4.60
CA GLU A 22 3.05 9.31 5.08
C GLU A 22 1.96 8.38 5.65
N LEU A 23 1.88 7.13 5.19
CA LEU A 23 0.97 6.15 5.81
C LEU A 23 1.40 5.80 7.24
N VAL A 24 2.70 5.84 7.56
CA VAL A 24 3.20 5.54 8.92
C VAL A 24 2.54 6.43 9.97
N SER A 25 2.33 7.72 9.67
CA SER A 25 1.71 8.66 10.60
C SER A 25 0.19 8.58 10.63
N ARG A 26 -0.45 7.97 9.63
CA ARG A 26 -1.91 7.94 9.49
C ARG A 26 -2.54 6.63 9.97
N VAL A 27 -1.78 5.54 9.91
CA VAL A 27 -2.31 4.20 10.16
C VAL A 27 -2.89 4.05 11.55
N GLU A 28 -2.28 4.64 12.57
CA GLU A 28 -2.82 4.56 13.94
C GLU A 28 -4.18 5.25 14.07
N ASP A 29 -4.30 6.46 13.55
CA ASP A 29 -5.53 7.25 13.60
C ASP A 29 -6.65 6.55 12.81
N ASP A 30 -6.34 6.05 11.61
CA ASP A 30 -7.30 5.35 10.78
C ASP A 30 -7.72 4.00 11.42
N VAL A 31 -6.78 3.22 11.96
CA VAL A 31 -7.09 1.97 12.69
C VAL A 31 -7.96 2.25 13.91
N ALA A 32 -7.63 3.25 14.73
CA ALA A 32 -8.39 3.61 15.91
C ALA A 32 -9.82 4.06 15.56
N LEU A 33 -9.95 4.94 14.56
CA LEU A 33 -11.25 5.41 14.06
C LEU A 33 -12.14 4.24 13.58
N TYR A 34 -11.57 3.33 12.80
CA TYR A 34 -12.32 2.19 12.27
C TYR A 34 -12.62 1.13 13.34
N ALA A 35 -11.73 0.95 14.32
CA ALA A 35 -12.03 0.13 15.48
C ALA A 35 -13.26 0.70 16.21
N ASP A 36 -13.23 1.95 16.65
CA ASP A 36 -14.33 2.58 17.40
C ASP A 36 -15.67 2.53 16.64
N SER A 37 -15.64 2.58 15.30
CA SER A 37 -16.84 2.53 14.46
C SER A 37 -17.53 1.15 14.37
N ARG A 38 -16.86 0.05 14.76
CA ARG A 38 -17.40 -1.33 14.64
C ARG A 38 -17.40 -2.04 16.00
N VAL A 39 -18.39 -1.70 16.83
CA VAL A 39 -18.70 -2.40 18.08
C VAL A 39 -19.30 -3.78 17.78
N GLY A 40 -18.46 -4.82 17.75
CA GLY A 40 -18.90 -6.21 17.63
C GLY A 40 -17.85 -7.19 18.18
N PRO A 41 -18.23 -8.25 18.92
CA PRO A 41 -17.33 -9.05 19.76
C PRO A 41 -16.34 -9.97 19.00
N THR A 42 -16.31 -9.94 17.66
CA THR A 42 -15.50 -10.83 16.81
C THR A 42 -14.97 -10.16 15.54
N GLY A 43 -14.93 -8.82 15.50
CA GLY A 43 -14.53 -8.09 14.30
C GLY A 43 -13.01 -7.97 14.13
N GLY A 44 -12.45 -8.62 13.11
CA GLY A 44 -11.19 -8.19 12.50
C GLY A 44 -11.46 -7.09 11.48
N GLY A 45 -10.55 -6.14 11.33
CA GLY A 45 -10.67 -5.04 10.36
C GLY A 45 -9.41 -4.85 9.52
N PHE A 46 -9.58 -4.12 8.42
CA PHE A 46 -8.48 -3.70 7.56
C PHE A 46 -8.72 -2.28 7.03
N VAL A 47 -7.64 -1.54 6.77
CA VAL A 47 -7.65 -0.27 6.01
C VAL A 47 -7.00 -0.49 4.65
N ILE A 48 -7.54 0.15 3.62
CA ILE A 48 -6.99 0.14 2.26
C ILE A 48 -6.59 1.57 1.88
N TYR A 49 -5.35 1.72 1.41
CA TYR A 49 -4.85 2.95 0.81
C TYR A 49 -4.49 2.69 -0.65
N TYR A 50 -5.01 3.48 -1.57
CA TYR A 50 -4.59 3.40 -2.97
C TYR A 50 -3.32 4.20 -3.16
N LEU A 51 -2.30 3.60 -3.76
CA LEU A 51 -1.12 4.34 -4.20
C LEU A 51 -1.50 5.23 -5.38
N THR A 52 -0.84 6.36 -5.51
CA THR A 52 -1.11 7.33 -6.57
C THR A 52 0.14 7.63 -7.39
N ASP A 53 -0.05 8.00 -8.64
CA ASP A 53 1.00 8.58 -9.47
C ASP A 53 1.24 10.06 -9.13
N GLU A 54 2.12 10.72 -9.87
CA GLU A 54 2.45 12.15 -9.69
C GLU A 54 1.26 13.10 -9.93
N ASN A 55 0.22 12.65 -10.61
CA ASN A 55 -0.99 13.42 -10.88
C ASN A 55 -2.09 13.17 -9.83
N GLY A 56 -1.85 12.29 -8.86
CA GLY A 56 -2.84 11.88 -7.87
C GLY A 56 -3.83 10.82 -8.39
N GLU A 57 -3.60 10.28 -9.59
CA GLU A 57 -4.42 9.19 -10.13
C GLU A 57 -3.98 7.84 -9.53
N PRO A 58 -4.88 6.84 -9.43
CA PRO A 58 -4.51 5.52 -8.95
C PRO A 58 -3.31 4.95 -9.70
N LEU A 59 -2.29 4.48 -8.95
CA LEU A 59 -1.06 3.97 -9.53
C LEU A 59 -1.32 2.65 -10.25
N LYS A 60 -1.27 2.68 -11.59
CA LYS A 60 -1.56 1.55 -12.47
C LYS A 60 -0.34 0.64 -12.67
N ASP A 61 -0.57 -0.66 -12.79
CA ASP A 61 0.46 -1.67 -13.09
C ASP A 61 1.22 -1.37 -14.40
N VAL A 62 0.49 -0.96 -15.44
CA VAL A 62 1.07 -0.54 -16.72
C VAL A 62 2.00 0.66 -16.57
N THR A 63 1.65 1.65 -15.75
CA THR A 63 2.50 2.82 -15.51
C THR A 63 3.79 2.44 -14.80
N VAL A 64 3.71 1.55 -13.80
CA VAL A 64 4.90 1.05 -13.09
C VAL A 64 5.82 0.27 -14.03
N ALA A 65 5.27 -0.57 -14.90
CA ALA A 65 6.03 -1.30 -15.91
C ALA A 65 6.67 -0.38 -16.97
N ASP A 66 5.95 0.63 -17.46
CA ASP A 66 6.45 1.62 -18.42
C ASP A 66 7.62 2.43 -17.84
N LEU A 67 7.67 2.59 -16.52
CA LEU A 67 8.75 3.24 -15.77
C LEU A 67 9.90 2.28 -15.40
N GLY A 68 9.91 1.06 -15.96
CA GLY A 68 10.96 0.06 -15.71
C GLY A 68 10.99 -0.46 -14.28
N SER A 69 9.89 -0.31 -13.54
CA SER A 69 9.77 -0.76 -12.14
C SER A 69 8.76 -1.89 -12.01
N SER A 70 8.70 -2.46 -10.82
CA SER A 70 7.83 -3.56 -10.46
C SER A 70 7.34 -3.41 -9.02
N LEU A 71 6.40 -4.27 -8.62
CA LEU A 71 6.00 -4.37 -7.22
C LEU A 71 7.19 -4.69 -6.29
N ALA A 72 8.17 -5.47 -6.77
CA ALA A 72 9.36 -5.79 -5.99
C ALA A 72 10.16 -4.53 -5.65
N ASP A 73 10.35 -3.64 -6.63
CA ASP A 73 11.07 -2.38 -6.43
C ASP A 73 10.33 -1.46 -5.43
N ILE A 74 8.98 -1.48 -5.44
CA ILE A 74 8.17 -0.72 -4.49
C ILE A 74 8.34 -1.25 -3.06
N VAL A 75 8.31 -2.58 -2.86
CA VAL A 75 8.48 -3.18 -1.51
C VAL A 75 9.92 -3.05 -1.00
N GLU A 76 10.90 -2.89 -1.88
CA GLU A 76 12.29 -2.60 -1.51
C GLU A 76 12.52 -1.15 -1.09
N THR A 77 11.54 -0.26 -1.31
CA THR A 77 11.66 1.14 -0.87
C THR A 77 11.75 1.25 0.66
N ARG A 78 12.53 2.23 1.13
CA ARG A 78 12.60 2.60 2.55
C ARG A 78 11.22 2.88 3.14
N GLY A 79 10.33 3.51 2.37
CA GLY A 79 8.97 3.82 2.82
C GLY A 79 8.16 2.58 3.14
N PHE A 80 8.21 1.54 2.29
CA PHE A 80 7.53 0.29 2.58
C PHE A 80 8.13 -0.41 3.80
N GLN A 81 9.46 -0.48 3.90
CA GLN A 81 10.15 -1.12 5.03
C GLN A 81 9.77 -0.47 6.36
N GLN A 82 9.75 0.88 6.43
CA GLN A 82 9.35 1.58 7.66
C GLN A 82 7.87 1.39 7.99
N LEU A 83 7.00 1.36 6.98
CA LEU A 83 5.58 1.05 7.19
C LEU A 83 5.38 -0.37 7.70
N GLN A 84 6.16 -1.32 7.18
CA GLN A 84 6.13 -2.71 7.63
C GLN A 84 6.60 -2.84 9.08
N GLU A 85 7.77 -2.29 9.42
CA GLU A 85 8.28 -2.27 10.79
C GLU A 85 7.27 -1.62 11.76
N HIS A 86 6.66 -0.50 11.35
CA HIS A 86 5.65 0.19 12.14
C HIS A 86 4.40 -0.66 12.40
N CYS A 87 3.90 -1.36 11.37
CA CYS A 87 2.78 -2.28 11.50
C CYS A 87 3.13 -3.48 12.40
N GLU A 88 4.31 -4.09 12.21
CA GLU A 88 4.74 -5.26 12.98
C GLU A 88 4.86 -4.97 14.47
N MET A 89 5.39 -3.79 14.86
CA MET A 89 5.42 -3.35 16.27
C MET A 89 4.03 -3.28 16.94
N ARG A 90 2.96 -3.24 16.14
CA ARG A 90 1.56 -3.12 16.58
C ARG A 90 0.76 -4.40 16.36
N ASN A 91 1.43 -5.50 16.00
CA ASN A 91 0.79 -6.76 15.60
C ASN A 91 -0.18 -6.60 14.40
N LEU A 92 0.08 -5.60 13.55
CA LEU A 92 -0.61 -5.42 12.28
C LEU A 92 0.20 -6.07 11.15
N LYS A 93 -0.48 -6.42 10.07
CA LYS A 93 0.10 -6.95 8.84
C LYS A 93 -0.09 -5.93 7.73
N VAL A 94 0.98 -5.60 7.01
CA VAL A 94 0.90 -4.79 5.79
C VAL A 94 1.19 -5.65 4.58
N ARG A 95 0.49 -5.41 3.48
CA ARG A 95 0.83 -5.93 2.15
C ARG A 95 0.46 -4.93 1.07
N ILE A 96 1.15 -4.99 -0.06
CA ILE A 96 0.72 -4.34 -1.29
C ILE A 96 0.13 -5.42 -2.19
N ASP A 97 -1.06 -5.20 -2.72
CA ASP A 97 -1.65 -6.07 -3.73
C ASP A 97 -2.13 -5.26 -4.94
N GLU A 98 -2.41 -5.99 -6.01
CA GLU A 98 -2.97 -5.45 -7.23
C GLU A 98 -4.49 -5.65 -7.22
N HIS A 99 -5.24 -4.61 -7.55
CA HIS A 99 -6.69 -4.65 -7.65
C HIS A 99 -7.16 -4.21 -9.03
N PHE A 100 -8.14 -4.90 -9.60
CA PHE A 100 -8.72 -4.48 -10.88
C PHE A 100 -9.43 -3.14 -10.72
N TYR A 101 -9.04 -2.16 -11.54
CA TYR A 101 -9.65 -0.85 -11.55
C TYR A 101 -10.88 -0.86 -12.47
N ALA A 102 -12.04 -1.11 -11.88
CA ALA A 102 -13.29 -1.30 -12.61
C ALA A 102 -13.76 -0.07 -13.43
N SER A 103 -13.23 1.12 -13.12
CA SER A 103 -13.56 2.37 -13.78
C SER A 103 -12.74 2.64 -15.05
N ASP A 104 -11.71 1.84 -15.34
CA ASP A 104 -10.91 1.99 -16.55
C ASP A 104 -11.57 1.26 -17.74
N PRO A 105 -11.72 1.89 -18.91
CA PRO A 105 -12.22 1.22 -20.12
C PRO A 105 -11.32 0.05 -20.58
N ARG A 106 -10.08 -0.05 -20.09
CA ARG A 106 -9.19 -1.19 -20.29
C ARG A 106 -9.02 -1.94 -18.96
N PRO A 107 -8.91 -3.28 -18.97
CA PRO A 107 -8.61 -4.03 -17.75
C PRO A 107 -7.22 -3.64 -17.25
N THR A 108 -7.18 -2.77 -16.24
CA THR A 108 -5.94 -2.28 -15.64
C THR A 108 -5.98 -2.58 -14.15
N LYS A 109 -4.84 -2.97 -13.59
CA LYS A 109 -4.72 -3.15 -12.15
C LYS A 109 -4.10 -1.91 -11.53
N ILE A 110 -4.48 -1.63 -10.29
CA ILE A 110 -3.93 -0.55 -9.49
C ILE A 110 -3.32 -1.13 -8.20
N TYR A 111 -2.26 -0.50 -7.73
CA TYR A 111 -1.62 -0.88 -6.48
C TYR A 111 -2.35 -0.27 -5.29
N ARG A 112 -2.60 -1.09 -4.27
CA ARG A 112 -3.12 -0.64 -2.98
C ARG A 112 -2.36 -1.27 -1.83
N VAL A 113 -2.20 -0.50 -0.77
CA VAL A 113 -1.65 -0.95 0.51
C VAL A 113 -2.81 -1.40 1.37
N ILE A 114 -2.73 -2.63 1.88
CA ILE A 114 -3.69 -3.19 2.82
C ILE A 114 -3.00 -3.35 4.17
N ILE A 115 -3.61 -2.80 5.20
CA ILE A 115 -3.19 -2.98 6.59
C ILE A 115 -4.31 -3.72 7.32
N ASP A 116 -3.97 -4.89 7.86
CA ASP A 116 -4.88 -5.90 8.38
C ASP A 116 -4.41 -6.35 9.77
N GLY A 117 -5.31 -6.91 10.59
CA GLY A 117 -4.91 -7.68 11.76
C GLY A 117 -5.25 -7.11 13.14
N TRP A 118 -6.00 -6.01 13.27
CA TRP A 118 -6.51 -5.64 14.60
C TRP A 118 -7.67 -6.56 14.97
N GLN A 119 -7.53 -7.27 16.09
CA GLN A 119 -8.63 -8.03 16.70
C GLN A 119 -9.35 -7.15 17.71
N MET A 120 -10.65 -6.92 17.51
CA MET A 120 -11.50 -6.42 18.58
C MET A 120 -11.74 -7.54 19.59
N GLY A 121 -11.20 -7.36 20.81
CA GLY A 121 -11.50 -8.20 21.96
C GLY A 121 -10.37 -9.14 22.40
N SER A 122 -9.31 -8.59 23.01
CA SER A 122 -8.63 -9.32 24.08
C SER A 122 -9.33 -8.99 25.39
N PRO A 123 -9.97 -9.95 26.08
CA PRO A 123 -10.43 -9.73 27.44
C PRO A 123 -9.19 -9.53 28.33
N ILE A 124 -9.17 -8.44 29.08
CA ILE A 124 -8.33 -8.30 30.28
C ILE A 124 -9.02 -9.06 31.41
#